data_AF-A0A9N9REP9-F1
#
_entry.id   AF-A0A9N9REP9-F1
#
_cell.length_a   1.000
_cell.length_b   1.000
_cell.length_c   1.000
_cell.angle_alpha   90.00
_cell.angle_beta   90.00
_cell.angle_gamma   90.00
#
_symmetry.space_group_name_H-M   'P 1'
#
loop_
_entity.id
_entity.type
_entity.pdbx_description
1 polymer ?
#
loop_
_entity_poly.entity_id
_entity_poly.type
_entity_poly.pdbx_seq_one_letter_code
_entity_poly.pdbx_strand_id
1 'polypeptide(L)'
;MYLCDQLSELQIRLKSLNYSVENEIEIKEEFKSIIKKHIRLMGYANALARNLKEYFLIQNLAVTAELCLNALMASMSTGIALAAYESSWISWPLDMQKDLLLVITAAQRSFKLTAGGIAYMSMPTFAQALYNGYSVFAVLRDVIN
;
A
#
# COMPACT_ATOMS: atom_id res chain seq x y z
N MET A 1 6.32 -17.14 -5.45
CA MET A 1 7.14 -18.23 -5.98
C MET A 1 7.05 -19.46 -5.09
N TYR A 2 7.57 -19.44 -3.85
CA TYR A 2 7.58 -20.63 -2.95
C TYR A 2 6.23 -21.37 -2.77
N LEU A 3 5.11 -20.67 -2.56
CA LEU A 3 3.80 -21.32 -2.41
C LEU A 3 3.35 -22.03 -3.71
N CYS A 4 3.53 -21.38 -4.86
CA CYS A 4 3.21 -21.94 -6.17
C CYS A 4 4.08 -23.15 -6.47
N ASP A 5 5.39 -23.05 -6.21
CA ASP A 5 6.32 -24.18 -6.37
C ASP A 5 5.93 -25.37 -5.49
N GLN A 6 5.53 -25.10 -4.24
CA GLN A 6 5.04 -26.15 -3.34
C GLN A 6 3.74 -26.78 -3.81
N LEU A 7 2.86 -26.04 -4.47
CA LEU A 7 1.64 -26.59 -5.08
C LEU A 7 1.97 -27.43 -6.31
N SER A 8 2.87 -26.96 -7.18
CA SER A 8 3.37 -27.73 -8.34
C SER A 8 4.03 -29.04 -7.90
N GLU A 9 4.84 -29.00 -6.84
CA GLU A 9 5.46 -30.20 -6.25
C GLU A 9 4.40 -31.19 -5.75
N LEU A 10 3.35 -30.70 -5.07
CA LEU A 10 2.24 -31.57 -4.66
C LEU A 10 1.50 -32.19 -5.86
N GLN A 11 1.33 -31.46 -6.95
CA GLN A 11 0.74 -32.00 -8.18
C GLN A 11 1.61 -33.12 -8.78
N ILE A 12 2.93 -32.94 -8.81
CA ILE A 12 3.87 -33.96 -9.31
C ILE A 12 3.78 -35.22 -8.44
N ARG A 13 3.88 -35.07 -7.12
CA ARG A 13 3.78 -36.19 -6.17
C ARG A 13 2.45 -36.92 -6.24
N LEU A 14 1.36 -36.19 -6.47
CA LEU A 14 0.04 -36.80 -6.65
C LEU A 14 -0.03 -37.62 -7.93
N LYS A 15 0.57 -37.13 -9.03
CA LYS A 15 0.64 -37.86 -10.32
C LYS A 15 1.55 -39.07 -10.27
N SER A 16 2.56 -39.09 -9.39
CA SER A 16 3.49 -40.22 -9.25
C SER A 16 2.96 -41.36 -8.38
N LEU A 17 1.81 -41.20 -7.70
CA LEU A 17 1.20 -42.27 -6.93
C LEU A 17 0.80 -43.43 -7.84
N ASN A 18 1.32 -44.63 -7.56
CA ASN A 18 0.99 -45.85 -8.30
C ASN A 18 0.60 -46.96 -7.32
N TYR A 19 -0.68 -47.34 -7.35
CA TYR A 19 -1.25 -48.29 -6.40
C TYR A 19 -1.05 -49.74 -6.84
N SER A 20 -0.59 -50.57 -5.90
CA SER A 20 -0.64 -52.04 -5.97
C SER A 20 -1.06 -52.61 -4.61
N VAL A 21 -1.44 -53.88 -4.58
CA VAL A 21 -1.88 -54.53 -3.33
C VAL A 21 -0.70 -54.66 -2.35
N GLU A 22 0.53 -54.83 -2.87
CA GLU A 22 1.74 -54.96 -2.05
C GLU A 22 2.17 -53.64 -1.39
N ASN A 23 1.80 -52.48 -1.96
CA ASN A 23 2.24 -51.16 -1.49
C ASN A 23 1.11 -50.29 -0.88
N GLU A 24 -0.07 -50.86 -0.62
CA GLU A 24 -1.27 -50.14 -0.16
C GLU A 24 -1.01 -49.24 1.06
N ILE A 25 -0.25 -49.74 2.05
CA ILE A 25 0.04 -49.01 3.28
C ILE A 25 0.92 -47.78 2.99
N GLU A 26 1.93 -47.93 2.14
CA GLU A 26 2.86 -46.86 1.77
C GLU A 26 2.14 -45.75 0.99
N ILE A 27 1.34 -46.14 -0.02
CA ILE A 27 0.55 -45.20 -0.82
C ILE A 27 -0.45 -44.43 0.04
N LYS A 28 -1.11 -45.08 1.00
CA LYS A 28 -2.03 -44.41 1.93
C LYS A 28 -1.32 -43.36 2.79
N GLU A 29 -0.14 -43.65 3.31
CA GLU A 29 0.61 -42.67 4.11
C GLU A 29 1.17 -41.53 3.26
N GLU A 30 1.63 -41.80 2.03
CA GLU A 30 2.06 -40.73 1.13
C GLU A 30 0.88 -39.82 0.73
N PHE A 31 -0.25 -40.40 0.33
CA PHE A 31 -1.45 -39.63 -0.04
C PHE A 31 -1.94 -38.75 1.12
N LYS A 32 -1.96 -39.30 2.34
CA LYS A 32 -2.27 -38.56 3.57
C LYS A 32 -1.28 -37.41 3.83
N SER A 33 0.01 -37.62 3.55
CA SER A 33 1.03 -36.56 3.63
C SER A 33 0.79 -35.44 2.61
N ILE A 34 0.43 -35.79 1.37
CA ILE A 34 0.06 -34.83 0.31
C ILE A 34 -1.15 -34.00 0.74
N ILE A 35 -2.22 -34.64 1.20
CA ILE A 35 -3.44 -33.95 1.68
C ILE A 35 -3.11 -33.00 2.84
N LYS A 36 -2.40 -33.46 3.87
CA LYS A 36 -2.02 -32.63 5.01
C LYS A 36 -1.23 -31.40 4.58
N LYS A 37 -0.27 -31.57 3.67
CA LYS A 37 0.53 -30.46 3.16
C LYS A 37 -0.33 -29.50 2.33
N HIS A 38 -1.22 -29.99 1.47
CA HIS A 38 -2.13 -29.14 0.70
C HIS A 38 -3.02 -28.28 1.61
N ILE A 39 -3.67 -28.89 2.63
CA ILE A 39 -4.52 -28.16 3.59
C ILE A 39 -3.71 -27.07 4.31
N ARG A 40 -2.48 -27.39 4.74
CA ARG A 40 -1.60 -26.42 5.41
C ARG A 40 -1.24 -25.25 4.49
N LEU A 41 -0.92 -25.50 3.22
CA LEU A 41 -0.62 -24.45 2.23
C LEU A 41 -1.83 -23.54 1.99
N MET A 42 -3.02 -24.11 1.86
CA MET A 42 -4.26 -23.35 1.70
C MET A 42 -4.55 -22.50 2.95
N GLY A 43 -4.31 -23.04 4.15
CA GLY A 43 -4.38 -22.28 5.39
C GLY A 43 -3.46 -21.06 5.42
N TYR A 44 -2.21 -21.21 4.97
CA TYR A 44 -1.27 -20.10 4.87
C TYR A 44 -1.68 -19.05 3.84
N ALA A 45 -2.13 -19.48 2.66
CA ALA A 45 -2.62 -18.58 1.62
C ALA A 45 -3.79 -17.72 2.14
N ASN A 46 -4.74 -18.34 2.85
CA ASN A 46 -5.87 -17.63 3.44
C ASN A 46 -5.46 -16.65 4.54
N ALA A 47 -4.52 -17.04 5.42
CA ALA A 47 -4.00 -16.15 6.45
C ALA A 47 -3.28 -14.94 5.84
N LEU A 48 -2.44 -15.16 4.82
CA LEU A 48 -1.77 -14.09 4.08
C LEU A 48 -2.78 -13.14 3.42
N ALA A 49 -3.78 -13.69 2.74
CA ALA A 49 -4.82 -12.90 2.08
C ALA A 49 -5.59 -12.03 3.08
N ARG A 50 -5.90 -12.55 4.28
CA ARG A 50 -6.56 -11.77 5.34
C ARG A 50 -5.68 -10.61 5.83
N ASN A 51 -4.41 -10.88 6.14
CA ASN A 51 -3.48 -9.85 6.61
C ASN A 51 -3.29 -8.74 5.56
N LEU A 52 -3.16 -9.11 4.27
CA LEU A 52 -3.03 -8.14 3.18
C LEU A 52 -4.29 -7.28 3.00
N LYS A 53 -5.48 -7.88 3.16
CA LYS A 53 -6.76 -7.12 3.09
C LYS A 53 -6.85 -6.09 4.20
N GLU A 54 -6.53 -6.47 5.44
CA GLU A 54 -6.54 -5.55 6.58
C GLU A 54 -5.54 -4.41 6.41
N TYR A 55 -4.31 -4.74 6.00
CA TYR A 55 -3.27 -3.74 5.72
C TYR A 55 -3.70 -2.77 4.62
N PHE A 56 -4.25 -3.27 3.50
CA PHE A 56 -4.70 -2.44 2.39
C PHE A 56 -5.84 -1.51 2.82
N LEU A 57 -6.77 -1.98 3.64
CA LEU A 57 -7.84 -1.14 4.20
C LEU A 57 -7.28 0.00 5.04
N ILE A 58 -6.39 -0.32 5.98
CA ILE A 58 -5.76 0.67 6.87
C ILE A 58 -4.97 1.70 6.04
N GLN A 59 -4.19 1.25 5.05
CA GLN A 59 -3.42 2.14 4.19
C GLN A 59 -4.32 3.09 3.38
N ASN A 60 -5.42 2.60 2.79
CA ASN A 60 -6.34 3.45 2.04
C ASN A 60 -7.02 4.48 2.94
N LEU A 61 -7.40 4.10 4.16
CA LEU A 61 -7.97 5.03 5.13
C LEU A 61 -6.95 6.11 5.53
N ALA A 62 -5.69 5.72 5.78
CA ALA A 62 -4.62 6.65 6.12
C ALA A 62 -4.36 7.66 4.99
N VAL A 63 -4.23 7.20 3.74
CA VAL A 63 -4.02 8.08 2.58
C VAL A 63 -5.21 9.03 2.38
N THR A 64 -6.44 8.54 2.57
CA THR A 64 -7.64 9.38 2.46
C THR A 64 -7.67 10.47 3.54
N ALA A 65 -7.44 10.09 4.80
CA ALA A 65 -7.39 11.05 5.91
C ALA A 65 -6.30 12.11 5.69
N GLU A 66 -5.15 11.69 5.19
CA GLU A 66 -4.05 12.59 4.87
C GLU A 66 -4.39 13.58 3.75
N LEU A 67 -4.99 13.11 2.65
CA LEU A 67 -5.44 13.98 1.57
C LEU A 67 -6.46 15.01 2.06
N CYS A 68 -7.39 14.59 2.93
CA CYS A 68 -8.36 15.48 3.56
C CYS A 68 -7.68 16.54 4.44
N LEU A 69 -6.71 16.15 5.27
CA LEU A 69 -5.94 17.08 6.11
C LEU A 69 -5.16 18.09 5.26
N ASN A 70 -4.49 17.63 4.21
CA ASN A 70 -3.76 18.50 3.29
C ASN A 70 -4.72 19.50 2.59
N ALA A 71 -5.89 19.04 2.16
CA ALA A 71 -6.90 19.91 1.54
C ALA A 71 -7.46 20.96 2.51
N LEU A 72 -7.77 20.56 3.75
CA LEU A 72 -8.24 21.47 4.80
C LEU A 72 -7.19 22.53 5.13
N MET A 73 -5.94 22.11 5.35
CA MET A 73 -4.83 23.01 5.64
C MET A 73 -4.59 24.00 4.49
N ALA A 74 -4.63 23.53 3.24
CA ALA A 74 -4.52 24.40 2.07
C ALA A 74 -5.63 25.45 2.05
N SER A 75 -6.88 25.04 2.27
CA SER A 75 -8.04 25.96 2.32
C SER A 75 -7.87 27.03 3.41
N MET A 76 -7.57 26.62 4.64
CA MET A 76 -7.37 27.55 5.76
C MET A 76 -6.21 28.52 5.51
N SER A 77 -5.10 28.02 4.96
CA SER A 77 -3.93 28.83 4.64
C SER A 77 -4.24 29.85 3.54
N THR A 78 -4.96 29.46 2.48
CA THR A 78 -5.42 30.43 1.48
C THR A 78 -6.40 31.46 2.05
N GLY A 79 -7.22 31.09 3.04
CA GLY A 79 -8.10 32.01 3.75
C GLY A 79 -7.34 33.10 4.51
N ILE A 80 -6.20 32.76 5.14
CA ILE A 80 -5.31 33.75 5.78
C ILE A 80 -4.75 34.71 4.75
N ALA A 81 -4.26 34.20 3.61
CA ALA A 81 -3.72 35.04 2.54
C ALA A 81 -4.79 36.00 1.98
N LEU A 82 -6.03 35.54 1.82
CA LEU A 82 -7.15 36.36 1.37
C LEU A 82 -7.52 37.44 2.40
N ALA A 83 -7.67 37.09 3.68
CA ALA A 83 -7.98 38.05 4.74
C ALA A 83 -6.88 39.11 4.91
N ALA A 84 -5.61 38.71 4.77
CA ALA A 84 -4.48 39.63 4.76
C ALA A 84 -4.58 40.61 3.57
N TYR A 85 -4.89 40.11 2.38
CA TYR A 85 -5.06 40.93 1.18
C TYR A 85 -6.24 41.91 1.28
N GLU A 86 -7.37 41.47 1.86
CA GLU A 86 -8.60 42.27 2.04
C GLU A 86 -8.51 43.28 3.20
N SER A 87 -7.47 43.20 4.03
CA SER A 87 -7.25 44.16 5.11
C SER A 87 -6.95 45.57 4.57
N SER A 88 -7.09 46.58 5.41
CA SER A 88 -6.77 47.98 5.06
C SER A 88 -5.26 48.27 5.03
N TRP A 89 -4.43 47.30 4.62
CA TRP A 89 -2.97 47.32 4.72
C TRP A 89 -2.28 48.47 3.96
N ILE A 90 -2.94 49.02 2.94
CA ILE A 90 -2.41 50.12 2.13
C ILE A 90 -2.13 51.37 2.98
N SER A 91 -2.88 51.59 4.06
CA SER A 91 -2.72 52.75 4.95
C SER A 91 -1.72 52.52 6.09
N TRP A 92 -1.16 51.31 6.23
CA TRP A 92 -0.26 50.97 7.33
C TRP A 92 1.17 51.48 7.10
N PRO A 93 2.02 51.58 8.14
CA PRO A 93 3.44 51.85 7.98
C PRO A 93 4.17 50.83 7.09
N LEU A 94 5.20 51.26 6.37
CA LEU A 94 5.95 50.42 5.42
C LEU A 94 6.51 49.13 6.03
N ASP A 95 6.91 49.15 7.31
CA ASP A 95 7.45 47.97 7.97
C ASP A 95 6.37 46.89 8.17
N MET A 96 5.17 47.29 8.59
CA MET A 96 4.03 46.37 8.73
C MET A 96 3.53 45.84 7.38
N GLN A 97 3.60 46.64 6.32
CA GLN A 97 3.25 46.18 4.97
C GLN A 97 4.18 45.06 4.49
N LYS A 98 5.49 45.18 4.78
CA LYS A 98 6.48 44.14 4.47
C LYS A 98 6.24 42.87 5.28
N ASP A 99 5.92 43.01 6.57
CA ASP A 99 5.58 41.87 7.42
C ASP A 99 4.32 41.15 6.92
N LEU A 100 3.31 41.88 6.47
CA LEU A 100 2.10 41.30 5.90
C LEU A 100 2.38 40.53 4.59
N LEU A 101 3.28 41.03 3.75
CA LEU A 101 3.71 40.32 2.54
C LEU A 101 4.38 38.98 2.89
N LEU A 102 5.17 38.93 3.97
CA LEU A 102 5.74 37.68 4.48
C LEU A 102 4.63 36.71 4.92
N VAL A 103 3.59 37.20 5.60
CA VAL A 103 2.43 36.39 6.00
C VAL A 103 1.72 35.80 4.79
N ILE A 104 1.41 36.62 3.77
CA ILE A 104 0.76 36.15 2.53
C ILE A 104 1.63 35.09 1.84
N THR A 105 2.94 35.35 1.73
CA THR A 105 3.88 34.42 1.09
C THR A 105 4.01 33.10 1.86
N ALA A 106 4.02 33.15 3.19
CA ALA A 106 4.06 31.97 4.03
C ALA A 106 2.75 31.17 3.94
N ALA A 107 1.61 31.85 3.94
CA ALA A 107 0.28 31.24 3.83
C ALA A 107 0.02 30.57 2.46
N GLN A 108 0.78 30.90 1.43
CA GLN A 108 0.71 30.24 0.13
C GLN A 108 1.63 29.01 0.01
N ARG A 109 2.46 28.71 1.02
CA ARG A 109 3.30 27.50 1.00
C ARG A 109 2.45 26.27 1.33
N SER A 110 2.52 25.24 0.48
CA SER A 110 1.83 23.98 0.73
C SER A 110 2.45 23.23 1.91
N PHE A 111 1.60 22.79 2.83
CA PHE A 111 1.99 21.84 3.87
C PHE A 111 2.23 20.48 3.22
N LYS A 112 3.42 19.91 3.40
CA LYS A 112 3.81 18.63 2.80
C LYS A 112 4.15 17.64 3.91
N LEU A 113 3.35 16.60 4.04
CA LEU A 113 3.63 15.49 4.95
C LEU A 113 4.68 14.57 4.33
N THR A 114 5.59 14.07 5.17
CA THR A 114 6.63 13.12 4.76
C THR A 114 6.54 11.84 5.59
N ALA A 115 6.59 10.68 4.95
CA ALA A 115 6.75 9.40 5.65
C ALA A 115 8.20 9.24 6.10
N GLY A 116 8.45 9.43 7.40
CA GLY A 116 9.77 9.23 8.01
C GLY A 116 10.90 10.07 7.40
N GLY A 117 10.58 11.16 6.69
CA GLY A 117 11.54 11.98 5.95
C GLY A 117 12.00 11.41 4.60
N ILE A 118 11.48 10.27 4.17
CA ILE A 118 11.94 9.54 2.97
C ILE A 118 11.14 9.90 1.73
N ALA A 119 9.82 10.04 1.87
CA ALA A 119 8.92 10.34 0.76
C ALA A 119 7.84 11.32 1.18
N TYR A 120 7.50 12.25 0.29
CA TYR A 120 6.28 13.03 0.45
C TYR A 120 5.08 12.10 0.34
N MET A 121 4.22 12.14 1.34
CA MET A 121 2.98 11.42 1.30
C MET A 121 2.00 12.23 0.45
N SER A 122 1.64 11.66 -0.70
CA SER A 122 0.86 12.34 -1.74
C SER A 122 0.22 11.31 -2.66
N MET A 123 -0.82 11.73 -3.40
CA MET A 123 -1.49 10.85 -4.37
C MET A 123 -0.52 10.29 -5.44
N PRO A 124 0.43 11.08 -6.00
CA PRO A 124 1.46 10.56 -6.89
C PRO A 124 2.33 9.47 -6.25
N THR A 125 2.79 9.67 -5.00
CA THR A 125 3.60 8.68 -4.28
C THR A 125 2.83 7.38 -4.06
N PHE A 126 1.53 7.48 -3.73
CA PHE A 126 0.66 6.33 -3.59
C PHE A 126 0.47 5.58 -4.92
N ALA A 127 0.21 6.30 -6.01
CA ALA A 127 0.10 5.72 -7.34
C ALA A 127 1.39 5.01 -7.76
N GLN A 128 2.55 5.60 -7.46
CA GLN A 128 3.85 4.98 -7.71
C GLN A 128 4.03 3.69 -6.90
N ALA A 129 3.63 3.68 -5.63
CA ALA A 129 3.69 2.48 -4.80
C ALA A 129 2.82 1.34 -5.37
N LEU A 130 1.60 1.65 -5.81
CA LEU A 130 0.71 0.70 -6.48
C LEU A 130 1.31 0.19 -7.80
N TYR A 131 1.86 1.09 -8.61
CA TYR A 131 2.49 0.75 -9.87
C TYR A 131 3.68 -0.20 -9.67
N ASN A 132 4.54 0.09 -8.70
CA ASN A 132 5.68 -0.76 -8.37
C ASN A 132 5.21 -2.16 -7.92
N GLY A 133 4.16 -2.23 -7.09
CA GLY A 133 3.55 -3.50 -6.69
C GLY A 133 3.00 -4.30 -7.87
N TYR A 134 2.28 -3.62 -8.78
CA TYR A 134 1.76 -4.25 -10.00
C TYR A 134 2.86 -4.69 -10.97
N SER A 135 3.92 -3.90 -11.12
CA SER A 135 5.06 -4.24 -11.98
C SER A 135 5.74 -5.53 -11.50
N VAL A 136 5.99 -5.66 -10.20
CA VAL A 136 6.51 -6.90 -9.60
C VAL A 136 5.55 -8.06 -9.85
N PHE A 137 4.26 -7.86 -9.65
CA PHE A 137 3.24 -8.88 -9.94
C PHE A 137 3.24 -9.31 -11.42
N ALA A 138 3.32 -8.38 -12.36
CA ALA A 138 3.32 -8.64 -13.78
C ALA A 138 4.54 -9.48 -14.20
N VAL A 139 5.74 -9.12 -13.72
CA VAL A 139 6.96 -9.90 -13.96
C VAL A 139 6.82 -11.33 -13.39
N LEU A 140 6.31 -11.46 -12.17
CA LEU A 140 6.12 -12.78 -11.56
C LEU A 140 5.10 -13.64 -12.31
N ARG A 141 4.02 -13.03 -12.82
CA ARG A 141 3.01 -13.73 -13.61
C ARG A 141 3.59 -14.25 -14.93
N ASP A 142 4.42 -13.45 -15.59
CA ASP A 142 5.02 -13.83 -16.87
C ASP A 142 6.06 -14.96 -16.72
N VAL A 143 6.67 -15.14 -15.54
CA VAL A 143 7.56 -16.27 -15.24
C VAL A 143 6.80 -17.57 -14.92
N ILE A 144 5.54 -17.46 -14.48
CA ILE A 144 4.71 -18.62 -14.12
C ILE A 144 3.95 -19.19 -15.33
N ASN A 145 3.76 -18.39 -16.39
CA ASN A 145 3.16 -18.80 -17.67
C ASN A 145 4.23 -19.36 -18.62
#